data_AF-A0A0E9LSX1-F1
#
_entry.id   AF-A0A0E9LSX1-F1
#
_cell.length_a   1.000
_cell.length_b   1.000
_cell.length_c   1.000
_cell.angle_alpha   90.00
_cell.angle_beta   90.00
_cell.angle_gamma   90.00
#
_symmetry.space_group_name_H-M   'P 1'
#
loop_
_entity.id
_entity.type
_entity.pdbx_description
1 polymer ?
#
loop_
_entity_poly.entity_id
_entity_poly.type
_entity_poly.pdbx_seq_one_letter_code
_entity_poly.pdbx_strand_id
1 'polypeptide(L)'
;MNEVFLELENYLAAYPEIESFVTSIHNIDNGRLEITFVPEEENGAFPHLLKNELIRQANQIGSADFDIWGVGQGFSNNTQEGWFNNHIELRGYNYDLIMAEATMFKDTLLKHKRIEEVIIQTGNSWRGKPRYAFVMGLDAEKLEEVNGSLQDVYRELLFQSPREIRAAEVAGEEGVIPVFLREASSGQTTIWDMHNNMLTASGKAFRLKDVGFINAGAHRKSYP
;
A
#
# COMPACT_ATOMS: atom_id res chain seq x y z
N MET A 1 1.38 11.07 -2.85
CA MET A 1 2.85 11.20 -2.99
C MET A 1 3.29 12.66 -3.12
N ASN A 2 2.68 13.47 -3.99
CA ASN A 2 3.01 14.90 -4.09
C ASN A 2 2.81 15.67 -2.76
N GLU A 3 1.73 15.40 -2.04
CA GLU A 3 1.43 16.06 -0.75
C GLU A 3 2.48 15.76 0.34
N VAL A 4 2.99 14.52 0.38
CA VAL A 4 4.02 14.08 1.35
C VAL A 4 5.33 14.82 1.12
N PHE A 5 5.78 14.95 -0.13
CA PHE A 5 6.99 15.71 -0.44
C PHE A 5 6.80 17.20 -0.21
N LEU A 6 5.64 17.77 -0.52
CA LEU A 6 5.36 19.19 -0.25
C LEU A 6 5.41 19.50 1.26
N GLU A 7 4.91 18.61 2.11
CA GLU A 7 5.00 18.77 3.57
C GLU A 7 6.45 18.71 4.05
N LEU A 8 7.24 17.75 3.55
CA LEU A 8 8.66 17.64 3.86
C LEU A 8 9.48 18.84 3.34
N GLU A 9 9.22 19.31 2.13
CA GLU A 9 9.89 20.48 1.55
C GLU A 9 9.61 21.75 2.36
N ASN A 10 8.35 21.99 2.73
CA ASN A 10 7.98 23.12 3.59
C ASN A 10 8.65 23.04 4.96
N TYR A 11 8.76 21.83 5.51
CA TYR A 11 9.45 21.59 6.78
C TYR A 11 10.95 21.88 6.67
N LEU A 12 11.60 21.43 5.61
CA LEU A 12 13.03 21.64 5.38
C LEU A 12 13.38 23.10 5.09
N ALA A 13 12.49 23.83 4.41
CA ALA A 13 12.69 25.25 4.08
C ALA A 13 12.85 26.16 5.32
N ALA A 14 12.50 25.69 6.52
CA ALA A 14 12.66 26.44 7.77
C ALA A 14 14.10 26.42 8.33
N TYR A 15 15.00 25.58 7.81
CA TYR A 15 16.33 25.38 8.35
C TYR A 15 17.41 26.12 7.54
N PRO A 16 18.08 27.15 8.11
CA PRO A 16 19.17 27.85 7.45
C PRO A 16 20.43 26.99 7.25
N GLU A 17 20.56 25.88 7.98
CA GLU A 17 21.67 24.92 7.88
C GLU A 17 21.60 24.04 6.62
N ILE A 18 20.49 24.12 5.87
CA ILE A 18 20.28 23.40 4.61
C ILE A 18 20.64 24.32 3.45
N GLU A 19 21.62 23.93 2.64
CA GLU A 19 22.02 24.67 1.43
C GLU A 19 20.99 24.47 0.31
N SER A 20 20.57 23.23 0.10
CA SER A 20 19.58 22.88 -0.91
C SER A 20 18.91 21.54 -0.61
N PHE A 21 17.72 21.35 -1.15
CA PHE A 21 17.08 20.04 -1.21
C PHE A 21 16.47 19.82 -2.60
N VAL A 22 16.54 18.59 -3.09
CA VAL A 22 16.07 18.23 -4.43
C VAL A 22 15.14 17.02 -4.32
N THR A 23 13.89 17.22 -4.72
CA THR A 23 12.91 16.15 -4.85
C THR A 23 12.86 15.65 -6.29
N SER A 24 13.04 14.36 -6.48
CA SER A 24 12.89 13.66 -7.76
C SER A 24 11.79 12.61 -7.64
N ILE A 25 10.64 12.88 -8.26
CA ILE A 25 9.51 11.94 -8.30
C ILE A 25 9.64 11.09 -9.56
N HIS A 26 9.84 9.79 -9.38
CA HIS A 26 10.04 8.85 -10.49
C HIS A 26 8.71 8.27 -10.99
N ASN A 27 7.73 8.10 -10.11
CA ASN A 27 6.36 7.68 -10.43
C ASN A 27 5.40 8.02 -9.27
N ILE A 28 4.12 7.66 -9.41
CA ILE A 28 3.06 7.93 -8.41
C ILE A 28 3.40 7.39 -7.01
N ASP A 29 4.25 6.37 -6.89
CA ASP A 29 4.53 5.66 -5.64
C ASP A 29 5.98 5.77 -5.16
N ASN A 30 6.86 6.42 -5.93
CA ASN A 30 8.28 6.46 -5.64
C ASN A 30 8.86 7.85 -5.95
N GLY A 31 9.50 8.42 -4.94
CA GLY A 31 10.29 9.63 -5.07
C GLY A 31 11.50 9.59 -4.16
N ARG A 32 12.43 10.48 -4.42
CA ARG A 32 13.67 10.66 -3.66
C ARG A 32 13.79 12.12 -3.28
N LEU A 33 14.14 12.39 -2.03
CA LEU A 33 14.48 13.71 -1.53
C LEU A 33 15.95 13.66 -1.09
N GLU A 34 16.77 14.50 -1.70
CA GLU A 34 18.18 14.66 -1.38
C GLU A 34 18.38 16.00 -0.68
N ILE A 35 19.10 16.01 0.44
CA ILE A 35 19.32 17.21 1.27
C ILE A 35 20.82 17.47 1.31
N THR A 36 21.23 18.67 0.93
CA THR A 36 22.60 19.15 0.98
C THR A 36 22.71 20.18 2.09
N PHE A 37 23.64 19.96 3.02
CA PHE A 37 23.92 20.88 4.12
C PHE A 37 24.96 21.92 3.71
N VAL A 38 24.94 23.07 4.37
CA VAL A 38 26.04 24.03 4.23
C VAL A 38 27.35 23.40 4.74
N PRO A 39 28.52 23.72 4.15
CA PRO A 39 29.80 23.08 4.48
C PRO A 39 30.16 23.16 5.98
N GLU A 40 29.73 24.21 6.66
CA GLU A 40 29.97 24.43 8.09
C GLU A 40 29.24 23.41 8.98
N GLU A 41 28.07 22.93 8.53
CA GLU A 41 27.19 22.05 9.31
C GLU A 41 27.22 20.58 8.85
N GLU A 42 27.78 20.29 7.67
CA GLU A 42 27.83 18.94 7.07
C GLU A 42 28.44 17.88 8.01
N ASN A 43 29.50 18.24 8.75
CA ASN A 43 30.16 17.37 9.73
C ASN A 43 29.74 17.68 11.18
N GLY A 44 28.73 18.53 11.35
CA GLY A 44 28.21 18.96 12.64
C GLY A 44 27.22 17.99 13.25
N ALA A 45 26.61 18.40 14.36
CA ALA A 45 25.54 17.62 15.00
C ALA A 45 24.20 17.73 14.26
N PHE A 46 24.02 18.79 13.47
CA PHE A 46 22.74 19.11 12.82
C PHE A 46 22.21 18.01 11.89
N PRO A 47 23.01 17.40 10.99
CA PRO A 47 22.53 16.29 10.14
C PRO A 47 21.94 15.12 10.92
N HIS A 48 22.51 14.80 12.08
CA HIS A 48 22.00 13.75 12.96
C HIS A 48 20.68 14.14 13.64
N LEU A 49 20.55 15.40 14.06
CA LEU A 49 19.32 15.94 14.63
C LEU A 49 18.20 15.96 13.58
N LEU A 50 18.47 16.51 12.39
CA LEU A 50 17.52 16.55 11.30
C LEU A 50 17.07 15.14 10.91
N LYS A 51 17.99 14.17 10.85
CA LYS A 51 17.65 12.78 10.59
C LYS A 51 16.65 12.22 11.60
N ASN A 52 16.83 12.46 12.89
CA ASN A 52 15.91 11.97 13.92
C ASN A 52 14.51 12.62 13.80
N GLU A 53 14.47 13.90 13.44
CA GLU A 53 13.22 14.61 13.19
C GLU A 53 12.50 14.06 11.95
N LEU A 54 13.23 13.80 10.86
CA LEU A 54 12.69 13.17 9.65
C LEU A 54 12.18 11.75 9.93
N ILE A 55 12.86 10.97 10.77
CA ILE A 55 12.38 9.66 11.24
C ILE A 55 11.06 9.83 11.99
N ARG A 56 10.94 10.82 12.87
CA ARG A 56 9.69 11.08 13.60
C ARG A 56 8.56 11.44 12.63
N GLN A 57 8.81 12.33 11.67
CA GLN A 57 7.84 12.71 10.64
C GLN A 57 7.45 11.51 9.77
N ALA A 58 8.41 10.71 9.31
CA ALA A 58 8.17 9.49 8.54
C ALA A 58 7.29 8.48 9.30
N ASN A 59 7.44 8.36 10.61
CA ASN A 59 6.56 7.52 11.44
C ASN A 59 5.16 8.12 11.64
N GLN A 60 5.01 9.44 11.56
CA GLN A 60 3.70 10.11 11.60
C GLN A 60 2.98 9.99 10.26
N ILE A 61 3.72 10.05 9.15
CA ILE A 61 3.23 9.83 7.79
C ILE A 61 3.03 8.32 7.58
N GLY A 62 1.97 7.77 8.19
CA GLY A 62 1.63 6.34 8.11
C GLY A 62 1.11 5.87 6.74
N SER A 63 1.10 6.74 5.73
CA SER A 63 0.63 6.47 4.37
C SER A 63 1.74 6.14 3.37
N ALA A 64 3.01 6.19 3.79
CA ALA A 64 4.17 5.92 2.94
C ALA A 64 5.29 5.19 3.70
N ASP A 65 6.01 4.33 2.98
CA ASP A 65 7.28 3.76 3.44
C ASP A 65 8.41 4.77 3.16
N PHE A 66 9.32 4.96 4.12
CA PHE A 66 10.48 5.82 4.05
C PHE A 66 11.74 5.04 4.38
N ASP A 67 12.73 5.20 3.52
CA ASP A 67 14.11 4.81 3.76
C ASP A 67 14.94 6.10 3.91
N ILE A 68 15.66 6.25 5.03
CA ILE A 68 16.41 7.47 5.38
C ILE A 68 17.87 7.12 5.69
N TRP A 69 18.80 7.63 4.89
CA TRP A 69 20.24 7.38 5.00
C TRP A 69 21.06 8.65 4.73
N GLY A 70 22.37 8.59 4.98
CA GLY A 70 23.31 9.71 4.79
C GLY A 70 24.29 9.85 5.96
N VAL A 71 23.77 9.92 7.19
CA VAL A 71 24.58 9.98 8.42
C VAL A 71 24.18 8.88 9.40
N GLY A 72 25.16 8.26 10.07
CA GLY A 72 24.93 7.19 11.05
C GLY A 72 24.20 5.96 10.48
N GLN A 73 23.52 5.21 11.35
CA GLN A 73 22.76 4.02 10.95
C GLN A 73 21.50 4.39 10.16
N GLY A 74 21.31 3.83 8.98
CA GLY A 74 20.11 4.00 8.15
C GLY A 74 18.81 3.60 8.89
N PHE A 75 17.71 4.26 8.54
CA PHE A 75 16.38 3.97 9.05
C PHE A 75 15.47 3.52 7.91
N SER A 76 14.58 2.57 8.21
CA SER A 76 13.47 2.17 7.34
C SER A 76 12.25 1.89 8.22
N ASN A 77 11.08 2.45 7.85
CA ASN A 77 9.81 2.09 8.48
C ASN A 77 9.02 1.04 7.66
N ASN A 78 9.64 0.50 6.59
CA ASN A 78 9.05 -0.55 5.76
C ASN A 78 8.95 -1.85 6.57
N THR A 79 7.81 -2.03 7.24
CA THR A 79 7.47 -3.23 8.01
C THR A 79 7.25 -4.48 7.15
N GLN A 80 7.30 -4.39 5.81
CA GLN A 80 7.09 -5.52 4.90
C GLN A 80 8.36 -6.25 4.45
N GLU A 81 9.56 -5.84 4.90
CA GLU A 81 10.79 -6.57 4.55
C GLU A 81 11.13 -7.66 5.58
N GLY A 82 10.58 -8.85 5.37
CA GLY A 82 11.43 -10.02 5.45
C GLY A 82 12.35 -10.01 4.24
N TRP A 83 13.67 -9.96 4.42
CA TRP A 83 14.61 -10.21 3.33
C TRP A 83 14.39 -11.63 2.79
N PHE A 84 13.73 -11.76 1.63
CA PHE A 84 13.62 -13.03 0.92
C PHE A 84 14.94 -13.34 0.24
N ASN A 85 15.79 -14.12 0.91
CA ASN A 85 17.11 -14.48 0.39
C ASN A 85 17.08 -15.42 -0.83
N ASN A 86 15.93 -16.02 -1.15
CA ASN A 86 15.81 -17.04 -2.19
C ASN A 86 14.57 -16.81 -3.06
N HIS A 87 14.72 -17.04 -4.37
CA HIS A 87 13.65 -16.96 -5.37
C HIS A 87 13.61 -18.22 -6.21
N ILE A 88 12.41 -18.74 -6.48
CA ILE A 88 12.18 -19.92 -7.31
C ILE A 88 11.07 -19.59 -8.31
N GLU A 89 11.36 -19.78 -9.59
CA GLU A 89 10.44 -19.48 -10.69
C GLU A 89 9.85 -20.79 -11.25
N LEU A 90 8.51 -20.91 -11.23
CA LEU A 90 7.79 -22.02 -11.85
C LEU A 90 7.23 -21.57 -13.21
N ARG A 91 7.58 -22.29 -14.28
CA ARG A 91 7.15 -22.00 -15.65
C ARG A 91 6.36 -23.16 -16.23
N GLY A 92 5.29 -22.85 -16.95
CA GLY A 92 4.49 -23.82 -17.67
C GLY A 92 3.33 -23.17 -18.41
N TYR A 93 2.58 -23.98 -19.16
CA TYR A 93 1.48 -23.52 -20.01
C TYR A 93 0.11 -23.54 -19.33
N ASN A 94 -0.03 -24.25 -18.20
CA ASN A 94 -1.28 -24.36 -17.45
C ASN A 94 -1.13 -23.69 -16.08
N TYR A 95 -1.77 -22.53 -15.93
CA TYR A 95 -1.69 -21.71 -14.73
C TYR A 95 -2.21 -22.44 -13.48
N ASP A 96 -3.33 -23.13 -13.58
CA ASP A 96 -3.96 -23.80 -12.43
C ASP A 96 -3.09 -24.94 -11.91
N LEU A 97 -2.48 -25.71 -12.82
CA LEU A 97 -1.52 -26.75 -12.44
C LEU A 97 -0.27 -26.15 -11.80
N ILE A 98 0.27 -25.05 -12.35
CA ILE A 98 1.44 -24.37 -11.77
C ILE A 98 1.14 -23.84 -10.36
N MET A 99 -0.05 -23.28 -10.16
CA MET A 99 -0.46 -22.75 -8.87
C MET A 99 -0.65 -23.86 -7.83
N ALA A 100 -1.24 -24.99 -8.22
CA ALA A 100 -1.37 -26.16 -7.37
C ALA A 100 0.01 -26.70 -6.94
N GLU A 101 0.95 -26.82 -7.89
CA GLU A 101 2.32 -27.24 -7.61
C GLU A 101 3.08 -26.23 -6.74
N ALA A 102 2.93 -24.92 -7.00
CA ALA A 102 3.52 -23.87 -6.18
C ALA A 102 3.05 -23.94 -4.72
N THR A 103 1.77 -24.26 -4.51
CA THR A 103 1.16 -24.40 -3.17
C THR A 103 1.74 -25.61 -2.43
N MET A 104 1.79 -26.77 -3.08
CA MET A 104 2.41 -27.97 -2.49
C MET A 104 3.89 -27.76 -2.15
N PHE A 105 4.59 -27.03 -3.02
CA PHE A 105 5.99 -26.71 -2.83
C PHE A 105 6.23 -25.76 -1.65
N LYS A 106 5.39 -24.71 -1.52
CA LYS A 106 5.36 -23.81 -0.35
C LYS A 106 5.18 -24.58 0.95
N ASP A 107 4.18 -25.47 1.01
CA ASP A 107 3.89 -26.26 2.20
C ASP A 107 5.05 -27.19 2.58
N THR A 108 5.81 -27.65 1.58
CA THR A 108 7.00 -28.48 1.82
C THR A 108 8.16 -27.66 2.37
N LEU A 109 8.39 -26.46 1.84
CA LEU A 109 9.45 -25.56 2.29
C LEU A 109 9.21 -25.08 3.74
N LEU A 110 7.97 -24.73 4.09
CA LEU A 110 7.61 -24.28 5.43
C LEU A 110 7.76 -25.36 6.53
N LYS A 111 7.93 -26.64 6.17
CA LYS A 111 8.28 -27.70 7.14
C LYS A 111 9.72 -27.58 7.63
N HIS A 112 10.58 -26.84 6.93
CA HIS A 112 11.97 -26.69 7.30
C HIS A 112 12.15 -25.54 8.29
N LYS A 113 12.67 -25.82 9.50
CA LYS A 113 12.78 -24.85 10.61
C LYS A 113 13.58 -23.57 10.32
N ARG A 114 14.41 -23.56 9.27
CA ARG A 114 15.20 -22.39 8.84
C ARG A 114 14.46 -21.47 7.85
N ILE A 115 13.26 -21.85 7.41
CA ILE A 115 12.45 -21.08 6.47
C ILE A 115 11.28 -20.51 7.26
N GLU A 116 11.33 -19.20 7.50
CA GLU A 116 10.33 -18.50 8.31
C GLU A 116 9.06 -18.19 7.50
N GLU A 117 9.22 -17.87 6.21
CA GLU A 117 8.12 -17.47 5.35
C GLU A 117 8.36 -17.87 3.89
N VAL A 118 7.28 -18.23 3.20
CA VAL A 118 7.29 -18.53 1.76
C VAL A 118 6.06 -17.89 1.11
N ILE A 119 6.29 -17.02 0.13
CA ILE A 119 5.26 -16.30 -0.61
C ILE A 119 5.22 -16.82 -2.05
N ILE A 120 4.00 -17.10 -2.54
CA ILE A 120 3.75 -17.40 -3.95
C ILE A 120 3.35 -16.09 -4.62
N GLN A 121 4.07 -15.72 -5.68
CA GLN A 121 3.84 -14.49 -6.43
C GLN A 121 3.55 -14.81 -7.90
N THR A 122 2.59 -14.11 -8.48
CA THR A 122 2.24 -14.23 -9.90
C THR A 122 2.69 -12.95 -10.62
N GLY A 123 3.82 -13.01 -11.32
CA GLY A 123 4.37 -11.87 -12.06
C GLY A 123 5.90 -11.87 -12.05
N ASN A 124 6.49 -11.53 -13.20
CA ASN A 124 7.94 -11.58 -13.41
C ASN A 124 8.63 -10.31 -12.90
N SER A 125 8.58 -10.05 -11.60
CA SER A 125 9.17 -8.84 -11.04
C SER A 125 10.07 -9.11 -9.85
N TRP A 126 11.38 -9.12 -10.11
CA TRP A 126 12.44 -9.01 -9.09
C TRP A 126 12.36 -7.72 -8.25
N ARG A 127 11.42 -6.80 -8.57
CA ARG A 127 11.20 -5.51 -7.87
C ARG A 127 9.72 -5.25 -7.55
N GLY A 128 8.85 -6.24 -7.70
CA GLY A 128 7.41 -6.04 -7.67
C GLY A 128 6.84 -6.64 -6.42
N LYS A 129 6.69 -5.82 -5.38
CA LYS A 129 5.83 -6.15 -4.24
C LYS A 129 4.45 -6.58 -4.80
N PRO A 130 3.92 -7.77 -4.47
CA PRO A 130 2.51 -8.04 -4.66
C PRO A 130 1.73 -7.02 -3.82
N ARG A 131 1.10 -6.06 -4.50
CA ARG A 131 0.32 -5.01 -3.85
C ARG A 131 -1.02 -5.59 -3.42
N TYR A 132 -1.05 -6.30 -2.31
CA TYR A 132 -2.31 -6.59 -1.62
C TYR A 132 -2.45 -5.62 -0.46
N ALA A 133 -3.03 -4.43 -0.73
CA ALA A 133 -3.48 -3.57 0.37
C ALA A 133 -4.54 -4.30 1.22
N PHE A 134 -5.31 -5.19 0.58
CA PHE A 134 -6.33 -6.02 1.23
C PHE A 134 -6.38 -7.44 0.66
N VAL A 135 -6.58 -8.43 1.53
CA VAL A 135 -6.88 -9.83 1.18
C VAL A 135 -8.38 -10.06 1.39
N MET A 136 -9.05 -10.55 0.34
CA MET A 136 -10.47 -10.88 0.38
C MET A 136 -10.65 -12.39 0.20
N GLY A 137 -11.43 -13.01 1.08
CA GLY A 137 -11.89 -14.38 0.94
C GLY A 137 -13.40 -14.41 0.95
N LEU A 138 -14.00 -15.10 -0.03
CA LEU A 138 -15.45 -15.28 -0.13
C LEU A 138 -15.80 -16.76 0.00
N ASP A 139 -16.94 -17.01 0.64
CA ASP A 139 -17.55 -18.33 0.78
C ASP A 139 -18.57 -18.52 -0.34
N ALA A 140 -18.29 -19.43 -1.27
CA ALA A 140 -19.11 -19.62 -2.46
C ALA A 140 -20.54 -20.06 -2.13
N GLU A 141 -20.73 -20.93 -1.13
CA GLU A 141 -22.05 -21.43 -0.75
C GLU A 141 -22.91 -20.29 -0.18
N LYS A 142 -22.32 -19.46 0.70
CA LYS A 142 -23.02 -18.30 1.27
C LYS A 142 -23.30 -17.21 0.24
N LEU A 143 -22.45 -17.09 -0.77
CA LEU A 143 -22.65 -16.16 -1.87
C LEU A 143 -23.85 -16.57 -2.74
N GLU A 144 -24.02 -17.88 -2.97
CA GLU A 144 -25.18 -18.44 -3.68
C GLU A 144 -26.48 -18.25 -2.90
N GLU A 145 -26.48 -18.38 -1.56
CA GLU A 145 -27.67 -18.12 -0.72
C GLU A 145 -28.23 -16.69 -0.91
N VAL A 146 -27.33 -15.72 -1.08
CA VAL A 146 -27.69 -14.32 -1.34
C VAL A 146 -27.90 -14.02 -2.84
N ASN A 147 -27.83 -15.05 -3.70
CA ASN A 147 -27.90 -14.91 -5.16
C ASN A 147 -26.90 -13.87 -5.70
N GLY A 148 -25.71 -13.84 -5.07
CA GLY A 148 -24.64 -12.91 -5.37
C GLY A 148 -23.49 -13.58 -6.12
N SER A 149 -22.67 -12.74 -6.75
CA SER A 149 -21.44 -13.17 -7.41
C SER A 149 -20.23 -12.38 -6.89
N LEU A 150 -19.03 -12.90 -7.14
CA LEU A 150 -17.79 -12.19 -6.86
C LEU A 150 -17.79 -10.80 -7.53
N GLN A 151 -18.37 -10.71 -8.73
CA GLN A 151 -18.47 -9.47 -9.48
C GLN A 151 -19.40 -8.46 -8.79
N ASP A 152 -20.50 -8.90 -8.19
CA ASP A 152 -21.38 -8.04 -7.41
C ASP A 152 -20.68 -7.52 -6.16
N VAL A 153 -20.06 -8.42 -5.37
CA VAL A 153 -19.32 -8.01 -4.16
C VAL A 153 -18.23 -6.99 -4.51
N TYR A 154 -17.45 -7.25 -5.56
CA TYR A 154 -16.42 -6.32 -6.01
C TYR A 154 -16.99 -4.97 -6.44
N ARG A 155 -18.08 -4.94 -7.23
CA ARG A 155 -18.74 -3.70 -7.67
C ARG A 155 -19.24 -2.88 -6.49
N GLU A 156 -19.95 -3.50 -5.55
CA GLU A 156 -20.54 -2.78 -4.41
C GLU A 156 -19.45 -2.24 -3.47
N LEU A 157 -18.37 -2.99 -3.25
CA LEU A 157 -17.23 -2.51 -2.45
C LEU A 157 -16.47 -1.36 -3.13
N LEU A 158 -16.45 -1.29 -4.46
CA LEU A 158 -15.90 -0.13 -5.18
C LEU A 158 -16.68 1.15 -4.91
N PHE A 159 -18.00 1.07 -4.72
CA PHE A 159 -18.82 2.23 -4.36
C PHE A 159 -18.68 2.67 -2.90
N GLN A 160 -18.26 1.76 -2.01
CA GLN A 160 -17.95 2.07 -0.62
C GLN A 160 -16.50 2.56 -0.42
N SER A 161 -15.66 2.39 -1.43
CA SER A 161 -14.28 2.86 -1.43
C SER A 161 -14.25 4.39 -1.59
N PRO A 162 -13.34 5.10 -0.89
CA PRO A 162 -13.17 6.54 -1.05
C PRO A 162 -12.56 6.85 -2.41
N ARG A 163 -13.39 6.88 -3.45
CA ARG A 163 -12.99 7.30 -4.79
C ARG A 163 -13.67 8.59 -5.17
N GLU A 164 -12.86 9.48 -5.73
CA GLU A 164 -13.33 10.55 -6.58
C GLU A 164 -13.93 9.95 -7.85
N ILE A 165 -15.21 10.17 -8.07
CA ILE A 165 -15.89 9.80 -9.31
C ILE A 165 -15.72 10.97 -10.26
N ARG A 166 -15.04 10.78 -11.39
CA ARG A 166 -15.02 11.78 -12.46
C ARG A 166 -16.44 11.95 -13.01
N ALA A 167 -17.06 13.07 -12.68
CA ALA A 167 -18.48 13.31 -12.88
C ALA A 167 -18.77 14.08 -14.16
N ALA A 168 -17.88 14.99 -14.55
CA ALA A 168 -18.04 15.80 -15.74
C ALA A 168 -16.70 16.35 -16.24
N GLU A 169 -16.77 17.01 -17.39
CA GLU A 169 -15.72 17.80 -17.98
C GLU A 169 -16.33 19.17 -18.31
N VAL A 170 -15.71 20.25 -17.86
CA VAL A 170 -16.15 21.63 -18.14
C VAL A 170 -15.09 22.35 -18.96
N ALA A 171 -15.52 23.12 -19.96
CA ALA A 171 -14.61 23.93 -20.76
C ALA A 171 -14.14 25.14 -19.92
N GLY A 172 -12.84 25.21 -19.65
CA GLY A 172 -12.16 26.35 -19.07
C GLY A 172 -11.38 27.14 -20.13
N GLU A 173 -10.85 28.30 -19.74
CA GLU A 173 -10.13 29.22 -20.65
C GLU A 173 -8.87 28.58 -21.28
N GLU A 174 -8.23 27.63 -20.60
CA GLU A 174 -7.03 26.93 -21.06
C GLU A 174 -7.27 25.47 -21.48
N GLY A 175 -8.52 25.01 -21.51
CA GLY A 175 -8.87 23.64 -21.92
C GLY A 175 -9.93 22.98 -21.05
N VAL A 176 -10.06 21.66 -21.21
CA VAL A 176 -11.10 20.88 -20.54
C VAL A 176 -10.68 20.56 -19.10
N ILE A 177 -11.44 21.07 -18.13
CA ILE A 177 -11.23 20.84 -16.70
C ILE A 177 -12.11 19.66 -16.24
N PRO A 178 -11.53 18.57 -15.72
CA PRO A 178 -12.31 17.48 -15.15
C PRO A 178 -12.95 17.88 -13.81
N VAL A 179 -14.22 17.53 -13.63
CA VAL A 179 -14.97 17.67 -12.37
C VAL A 179 -15.06 16.31 -11.70
N PHE A 180 -14.70 16.24 -10.43
CA PHE A 180 -14.81 15.04 -9.61
C PHE A 180 -15.89 15.22 -8.53
N LEU A 181 -16.78 14.24 -8.41
CA LEU A 181 -17.67 14.07 -7.28
C LEU A 181 -16.96 13.24 -6.22
N ARG A 182 -16.91 13.77 -5.00
CA ARG A 182 -16.32 13.13 -3.84
C ARG A 182 -17.36 13.13 -2.72
N GLU A 183 -17.52 12.00 -2.04
CA GLU A 183 -18.35 11.95 -0.84
C GLU A 183 -17.71 12.84 0.25
N ALA A 184 -18.51 13.62 1.00
CA ALA A 184 -17.98 14.52 2.02
C ALA A 184 -17.21 13.78 3.15
N SER A 185 -17.47 12.49 3.33
CA SER A 185 -16.77 11.58 4.25
C SER A 185 -15.60 10.82 3.63
N SER A 186 -15.20 11.13 2.39
CA SER A 186 -14.11 10.44 1.71
C SER A 186 -12.83 10.42 2.55
N GLY A 187 -12.29 9.23 2.79
CA GLY A 187 -11.09 9.01 3.61
C GLY A 187 -11.37 8.41 4.99
N GLN A 188 -12.63 8.20 5.37
CA GLN A 188 -13.00 7.62 6.68
C GLN A 188 -13.51 6.18 6.63
N THR A 189 -13.68 5.57 5.45
CA THR A 189 -14.15 4.18 5.34
C THR A 189 -13.12 3.22 5.94
N THR A 190 -13.47 2.57 7.04
CA THR A 190 -12.65 1.56 7.72
C THR A 190 -12.95 0.15 7.20
N ILE A 191 -12.07 -0.82 7.51
CA ILE A 191 -12.35 -2.26 7.28
C ILE A 191 -13.64 -2.70 7.98
N TRP A 192 -13.96 -2.10 9.13
CA TRP A 192 -15.20 -2.39 9.84
C TRP A 192 -16.41 -1.96 8.99
N ASP A 193 -16.35 -0.78 8.38
CA ASP A 193 -17.42 -0.28 7.50
C ASP A 193 -17.60 -1.22 6.30
N MET A 194 -16.50 -1.65 5.67
CA MET A 194 -16.56 -2.60 4.54
C MET A 194 -17.21 -3.94 4.91
N HIS A 195 -17.07 -4.40 6.16
CA HIS A 195 -17.71 -5.62 6.64
C HIS A 195 -19.18 -5.47 7.02
N ASN A 196 -19.59 -4.27 7.44
CA ASN A 196 -20.88 -4.05 8.08
C ASN A 196 -21.86 -3.25 7.21
N ASN A 197 -21.37 -2.52 6.21
CA ASN A 197 -22.21 -1.84 5.25
C ASN A 197 -23.00 -2.84 4.40
N MET A 198 -24.21 -2.44 4.04
CA MET A 198 -25.05 -3.25 3.16
C MET A 198 -24.48 -3.23 1.74
N LEU A 199 -24.30 -4.41 1.19
CA LEU A 199 -24.04 -4.70 -0.20
C LEU A 199 -25.32 -5.22 -0.84
N THR A 200 -25.43 -5.03 -2.15
CA THR A 200 -26.60 -5.45 -2.91
C THR A 200 -26.21 -6.35 -4.08
N ALA A 201 -26.82 -7.52 -4.17
CA ALA A 201 -26.71 -8.41 -5.33
C ALA A 201 -28.09 -8.93 -5.71
N SER A 202 -28.44 -8.82 -6.99
CA SER A 202 -29.70 -9.32 -7.53
C SER A 202 -30.95 -8.88 -6.73
N GLY A 203 -30.93 -7.67 -6.17
CA GLY A 203 -32.03 -7.12 -5.35
C GLY A 203 -32.10 -7.61 -3.90
N LYS A 204 -31.16 -8.45 -3.44
CA LYS A 204 -31.01 -8.84 -2.03
C LYS A 204 -29.91 -8.02 -1.37
N ALA A 205 -30.18 -7.55 -0.15
CA ALA A 205 -29.19 -6.90 0.69
C ALA A 205 -28.49 -7.92 1.59
N PHE A 206 -27.17 -7.82 1.70
CA PHE A 206 -26.34 -8.66 2.57
C PHE A 206 -25.13 -7.84 3.04
N ARG A 207 -24.36 -8.33 4.02
CA ARG A 207 -23.09 -7.68 4.41
C ARG A 207 -21.92 -8.56 4.02
N LEU A 208 -20.76 -7.95 3.77
CA LEU A 208 -19.56 -8.72 3.41
C LEU A 208 -19.22 -9.78 4.47
N LYS A 209 -19.35 -9.47 5.76
CA LYS A 209 -19.07 -10.43 6.85
C LYS A 209 -19.96 -11.68 6.84
N ASP A 210 -21.13 -11.60 6.18
CA ASP A 210 -22.08 -12.71 6.11
C ASP A 210 -21.67 -13.69 4.99
N VAL A 211 -20.87 -13.26 4.00
CA VAL A 211 -20.46 -14.05 2.82
C VAL A 211 -18.95 -14.16 2.62
N GLY A 212 -18.15 -13.56 3.50
CA GLY A 212 -16.70 -13.51 3.37
C GLY A 212 -16.03 -12.53 4.33
N PHE A 213 -14.82 -12.11 3.99
CA PHE A 213 -14.02 -11.16 4.77
C PHE A 213 -13.12 -10.31 3.88
N ILE A 214 -12.71 -9.15 4.39
CA ILE A 214 -11.64 -8.32 3.83
C ILE A 214 -10.67 -7.88 4.92
N ASN A 215 -9.40 -8.26 4.82
CA ASN A 215 -8.39 -7.89 5.81
C ASN A 215 -7.33 -7.01 5.16
N ALA A 216 -6.76 -6.05 5.90
CA ALA A 216 -5.54 -5.37 5.47
C ALA A 216 -4.43 -6.42 5.27
N GLY A 217 -3.72 -6.32 4.14
CA GLY A 217 -2.58 -7.19 3.86
C GLY A 217 -1.37 -6.81 4.71
N ALA A 218 -1.32 -7.28 5.96
CA ALA A 218 -0.10 -7.65 6.68
C ALA A 218 -0.47 -8.29 8.02
N HIS A 219 0.21 -9.40 8.31
CA HIS A 219 0.13 -10.26 9.49
C HIS A 219 -0.27 -9.53 10.78
N ARG A 220 -1.52 -9.68 11.22
CA ARG A 220 -1.82 -9.59 12.66
C ARG A 220 -1.17 -10.81 13.31
N LYS A 221 0.00 -10.65 13.92
CA LYS A 221 0.42 -11.52 15.00
C LYS A 221 -0.48 -11.22 16.20
N SER A 222 -1.55 -11.98 16.34
CA SER A 222 -2.17 -12.18 17.64
C SER A 222 -1.22 -13.07 18.45
N TYR A 223 -0.49 -12.50 19.40
CA TYR A 223 0.03 -13.29 20.51
C TYR A 223 -0.97 -13.25 21.66
N PRO A 224 -1.16 -14.38 22.37
CA PRO A 224 -1.90 -14.42 23.63
C PRO A 224 -1.22 -13.61 24.74
#